data_AF-A0A9P1HL41-F1
#
_entry.id   AF-A0A9P1HL41-F1
#
_cell.length_a   1.000
_cell.length_b   1.000
_cell.length_c   1.000
_cell.angle_alpha   90.00
_cell.angle_beta   90.00
_cell.angle_gamma   90.00
#
_symmetry.space_group_name_H-M   'P 1'
#
loop_
_entity.id
_entity.type
_entity.pdbx_description
1 polymer ?
#
loop_
_entity_poly.entity_id
_entity_poly.type
_entity_poly.pdbx_seq_one_letter_code
_entity_poly.pdbx_strand_id
1 'polypeptide(L)'
;MSWINNPRIDTLMKKATDVLLKGVLQKVHNENNRNDCAETLDECLDEFCKKGPNPSVEHTSTSVLSLAKLFYHLGDNRVSCELIWCVVSLAISEFIQERELNVKLVSHQGKRRFLRKLSDHIVAEFPIFEICHNSFYTNDLERADVAEALKLAPSFIELLRSFELTDTKKAELERNPDY
;
A
#
# COMPACT_ATOMS: atom_id res chain seq x y z
N MET A 1 17.43 3.72 -8.97
CA MET A 1 16.33 4.10 -9.88
C MET A 1 15.10 4.31 -9.03
N SER A 2 14.58 5.54 -9.00
CA SER A 2 13.39 5.92 -8.24
C SER A 2 12.15 5.21 -8.81
N TRP A 3 11.26 4.76 -7.92
CA TRP A 3 9.98 4.13 -8.27
C TRP A 3 8.95 5.12 -8.82
N ILE A 4 9.32 6.42 -8.94
CA ILE A 4 8.61 7.49 -9.67
C ILE A 4 8.29 7.10 -11.13
N ASN A 5 8.82 5.99 -11.66
CA ASN A 5 8.53 5.51 -13.01
C ASN A 5 8.04 4.05 -13.05
N ASN A 6 7.20 3.59 -12.11
CA ASN A 6 6.43 2.37 -12.36
C ASN A 6 5.14 2.76 -13.12
N PRO A 7 5.09 2.60 -14.46
CA PRO A 7 3.97 3.09 -15.26
C PRO A 7 2.63 2.45 -14.88
N ARG A 8 2.62 1.31 -14.18
CA ARG A 8 1.39 0.73 -13.62
C ARG A 8 0.89 1.50 -12.41
N ILE A 9 1.78 1.92 -11.50
CA ILE A 9 1.42 2.74 -10.34
C ILE A 9 0.99 4.12 -10.81
N ASP A 10 1.70 4.74 -11.75
CA ASP A 10 1.26 6.03 -12.32
C ASP A 10 -0.10 5.93 -13.01
N THR A 11 -0.35 4.82 -13.71
CA THR A 11 -1.66 4.57 -14.35
C THR A 11 -2.75 4.30 -13.32
N LEU A 12 -2.45 3.54 -12.26
CA LEU A 12 -3.39 3.27 -11.17
C LEU A 12 -3.67 4.52 -10.34
N MET A 13 -2.66 5.32 -10.03
CA MET A 13 -2.78 6.60 -9.32
C MET A 13 -3.53 7.62 -10.18
N LYS A 14 -3.23 7.72 -11.48
CA LYS A 14 -3.98 8.59 -12.39
C LYS A 14 -5.43 8.16 -12.53
N LYS A 15 -5.70 6.84 -12.67
CA LYS A 15 -7.06 6.29 -12.68
C LYS A 15 -7.76 6.46 -11.34
N ALA A 16 -7.06 6.28 -10.22
CA ALA A 16 -7.59 6.49 -8.89
C ALA A 16 -7.95 7.96 -8.71
N THR A 17 -7.10 8.91 -9.09
CA THR A 17 -7.41 10.35 -9.08
C THR A 17 -8.61 10.68 -9.98
N ASP A 18 -8.72 10.09 -11.18
CA ASP A 18 -9.87 10.30 -12.08
C ASP A 18 -11.17 9.70 -11.54
N VAL A 19 -11.09 8.52 -10.90
CA VAL A 19 -12.22 7.82 -10.27
C VAL A 19 -12.62 8.47 -8.95
N LEU A 20 -11.65 8.99 -8.19
CA LEU A 20 -11.87 9.79 -6.98
C LEU A 20 -12.54 11.10 -7.35
N LEU A 21 -12.03 11.85 -8.34
CA LEU A 21 -12.68 13.08 -8.78
C LEU A 21 -14.13 12.82 -9.23
N LYS A 22 -14.35 11.80 -10.07
CA LYS A 22 -15.70 11.50 -10.58
C LYS A 22 -16.61 10.88 -9.53
N GLY A 23 -16.10 9.96 -8.72
CA GLY A 23 -16.84 9.25 -7.68
C GLY A 23 -17.17 10.13 -6.47
N VAL A 24 -16.25 11.00 -6.04
CA VAL A 24 -16.48 12.00 -5.00
C VAL A 24 -17.48 13.04 -5.48
N LEU A 25 -17.36 13.56 -6.71
CA LEU A 25 -18.36 14.49 -7.26
C LEU A 25 -19.75 13.84 -7.39
N GLN A 26 -19.83 12.57 -7.78
CA GLN A 26 -21.09 11.85 -7.91
C GLN A 26 -21.71 11.51 -6.55
N LYS A 27 -20.91 11.22 -5.51
CA LYS A 27 -21.41 10.92 -4.16
C LYS A 27 -21.73 12.16 -3.34
N VAL A 28 -20.94 13.24 -3.44
CA VAL A 28 -21.27 14.55 -2.85
C VAL A 28 -22.60 15.07 -3.41
N HIS A 29 -22.93 14.73 -4.66
CA HIS A 29 -24.23 15.04 -5.25
C HIS A 29 -25.39 14.17 -4.71
N ASN A 30 -25.11 12.96 -4.21
CA ASN A 30 -26.13 11.96 -3.86
C ASN A 30 -26.30 11.71 -2.35
N GLU A 31 -25.30 11.95 -1.51
CA GLU A 31 -25.27 11.55 -0.10
C GLU A 31 -25.26 12.76 0.86
N ASN A 32 -26.34 13.54 0.82
CA ASN A 32 -26.64 14.56 1.84
C ASN A 32 -27.13 13.93 3.18
N ASN A 33 -26.74 12.69 3.53
CA ASN A 33 -27.48 11.92 4.54
C ASN A 33 -26.76 10.80 5.35
N ARG A 34 -25.42 10.76 5.48
CA ARG A 34 -24.75 9.85 6.45
C ARG A 34 -23.47 10.45 7.06
N ASN A 35 -23.57 10.92 8.30
CA ASN A 35 -22.51 11.62 9.04
C ASN A 35 -21.22 10.81 9.27
N ASP A 36 -21.28 9.50 9.54
CA ASP A 36 -20.07 8.72 9.89
C ASP A 36 -19.15 8.41 8.69
N CYS A 37 -19.70 8.40 7.47
CA CYS A 37 -18.92 8.15 6.25
C CYS A 37 -18.21 9.42 5.78
N ALA A 38 -18.75 10.59 6.12
CA ALA A 38 -18.23 11.89 5.72
C ALA A 38 -16.95 12.26 6.48
N GLU A 39 -16.86 11.97 7.79
CA GLU A 39 -15.65 12.25 8.58
C GLU A 39 -14.45 11.42 8.12
N THR A 40 -14.62 10.10 7.90
CA THR A 40 -13.53 9.24 7.40
C THR A 40 -13.17 9.55 5.95
N LEU A 41 -14.14 9.96 5.14
CA LEU A 41 -13.92 10.40 3.76
C LEU A 41 -13.12 11.71 3.73
N ASP A 42 -13.48 12.68 4.56
CA ASP A 42 -12.79 13.95 4.66
C ASP A 42 -11.37 13.77 5.21
N GLU A 43 -11.14 12.92 6.21
CA GLU A 43 -9.79 12.61 6.70
C GLU A 43 -8.92 11.93 5.63
N CYS A 44 -9.47 10.93 4.92
CA CYS A 44 -8.74 10.24 3.85
C CYS A 44 -8.47 11.15 2.65
N LEU A 45 -9.44 12.00 2.28
CA LEU A 45 -9.30 12.97 1.21
C LEU A 45 -8.38 14.11 1.59
N ASP A 46 -8.40 14.60 2.83
CA ASP A 46 -7.54 15.67 3.30
C ASP A 46 -6.08 15.19 3.41
N GLU A 47 -5.83 13.96 3.87
CA GLU A 47 -4.49 13.37 3.86
C GLU A 47 -3.96 13.13 2.43
N PHE A 48 -4.84 12.73 1.50
CA PHE A 48 -4.49 12.52 0.08
C PHE A 48 -4.32 13.85 -0.69
N CYS A 49 -5.19 14.84 -0.44
CA CYS A 49 -5.25 16.12 -1.17
C CYS A 49 -4.34 17.21 -0.58
N LYS A 50 -4.01 17.19 0.73
CA LYS A 50 -2.93 18.00 1.28
C LYS A 50 -1.57 17.64 0.69
N LYS A 51 -1.45 16.43 0.12
CA LYS A 51 -0.35 15.98 -0.74
C LYS A 51 -0.74 15.96 -2.23
N GLY A 52 -1.62 16.87 -2.64
CA GLY A 52 -2.00 17.10 -4.03
C GLY A 52 -0.79 17.36 -4.94
N PRO A 53 -1.00 17.42 -6.28
CA PRO A 53 -0.08 17.06 -7.34
C PRO A 53 1.07 18.06 -7.50
N ASN A 54 1.88 18.20 -6.47
CA ASN A 54 3.21 18.72 -6.58
C ASN A 54 4.06 17.52 -7.03
N PRO A 55 4.62 17.52 -8.24
CA PRO A 55 5.40 16.39 -8.78
C PRO A 55 6.65 16.04 -7.96
N SER A 56 6.88 16.71 -6.84
CA SER A 56 7.95 16.51 -5.86
C SER A 56 7.51 15.79 -4.57
N VAL A 57 6.21 15.57 -4.33
CA VAL A 57 5.74 14.87 -3.12
C VAL A 57 5.55 13.39 -3.43
N GLU A 58 6.56 12.58 -3.11
CA GLU A 58 6.52 11.12 -3.23
C GLU A 58 5.38 10.56 -2.35
N HIS A 59 4.46 9.77 -2.93
CA HIS A 59 3.38 9.14 -2.18
C HIS A 59 3.96 8.05 -1.27
N THR A 60 3.68 8.13 0.04
CA THR A 60 4.13 7.15 1.03
C THR A 60 3.15 5.99 1.19
N SER A 61 3.62 4.87 1.76
CA SER A 61 2.81 3.71 2.13
C SER A 61 1.56 4.11 2.94
N THR A 62 1.70 5.05 3.87
CA THR A 62 0.58 5.61 4.66
C THR A 62 -0.45 6.34 3.80
N SER A 63 -0.01 7.17 2.84
CA SER A 63 -0.95 7.89 1.96
C SER A 63 -1.76 6.97 1.04
N VAL A 64 -1.15 5.88 0.56
CA VAL A 64 -1.84 4.86 -0.25
C VAL A 64 -2.78 4.02 0.62
N LEU A 65 -2.48 3.85 1.91
CA LEU A 65 -3.37 3.14 2.84
C LEU A 65 -4.67 3.91 3.07
N SER A 66 -4.61 5.24 3.20
CA SER A 66 -5.81 6.08 3.29
C SER A 66 -6.66 5.96 2.04
N LEU A 67 -6.04 5.85 0.86
CA LEU A 67 -6.75 5.56 -0.39
C LEU A 67 -7.38 4.15 -0.41
N ALA A 68 -6.68 3.14 0.10
CA ALA A 68 -7.20 1.77 0.18
C ALA A 68 -8.46 1.68 1.07
N LYS A 69 -8.43 2.38 2.22
CA LYS A 69 -9.59 2.51 3.12
C LYS A 69 -10.75 3.19 2.42
N LEU A 70 -10.49 4.26 1.68
CA LEU A 70 -11.53 4.96 0.92
C LEU A 70 -12.24 4.04 -0.07
N PHE A 71 -11.51 3.32 -0.93
CA PHE A 71 -12.14 2.38 -1.88
C PHE A 71 -12.91 1.26 -1.18
N TYR A 72 -12.44 0.78 -0.03
CA TYR A 72 -13.18 -0.17 0.80
C TYR A 72 -14.51 0.41 1.33
N HIS A 73 -14.53 1.65 1.81
CA HIS A 73 -15.75 2.33 2.25
C HIS A 73 -16.72 2.60 1.09
N LEU A 74 -16.20 2.82 -0.12
CA LEU A 74 -16.99 2.93 -1.36
C LEU A 74 -17.55 1.58 -1.84
N GLY A 75 -17.12 0.46 -1.26
CA GLY A 75 -17.56 -0.88 -1.63
C GLY A 75 -16.76 -1.52 -2.77
N ASP A 76 -15.69 -0.88 -3.23
CA ASP A 76 -14.79 -1.42 -4.25
C ASP A 76 -13.67 -2.23 -3.60
N ASN A 77 -14.03 -3.44 -3.18
CA ASN A 77 -13.12 -4.38 -2.50
C ASN A 77 -11.92 -4.77 -3.39
N ARG A 78 -12.11 -4.85 -4.71
CA ARG A 78 -11.05 -5.23 -5.65
C ARG A 78 -9.98 -4.16 -5.71
N VAL A 79 -10.37 -2.92 -5.93
CA VAL A 79 -9.43 -1.79 -5.97
C VAL A 79 -8.78 -1.60 -4.60
N SER A 80 -9.54 -1.73 -3.51
CA SER A 80 -8.97 -1.70 -2.16
C SER A 80 -7.88 -2.77 -1.96
N CYS A 81 -8.11 -4.01 -2.41
CA CYS A 81 -7.11 -5.08 -2.34
C CYS A 81 -5.81 -4.75 -3.08
N GLU A 82 -5.89 -4.19 -4.30
CA GLU A 82 -4.69 -3.81 -5.04
C GLU A 82 -3.95 -2.64 -4.38
N LEU A 83 -4.68 -1.72 -3.77
CA LEU A 83 -4.08 -0.63 -3.02
C LEU A 83 -3.39 -1.12 -1.74
N ILE A 84 -3.97 -2.10 -1.03
CA ILE A 84 -3.31 -2.77 0.10
C ILE A 84 -1.99 -3.42 -0.33
N TRP A 85 -1.98 -4.09 -1.49
CA TRP A 85 -0.75 -4.64 -2.06
C TRP A 85 0.29 -3.55 -2.38
N CYS A 86 -0.15 -2.41 -2.92
CA CYS A 86 0.70 -1.25 -3.15
C CYS A 86 1.29 -0.70 -1.84
N VAL A 87 0.48 -0.59 -0.78
CA VAL A 87 0.92 -0.13 0.55
C VAL A 87 2.09 -0.96 1.05
N VAL A 88 1.97 -2.29 1.07
CA VAL A 88 3.04 -3.15 1.60
C VAL A 88 4.27 -3.16 0.69
N SER A 89 4.07 -3.09 -0.62
CA SER A 89 5.17 -2.96 -1.58
C SER A 89 5.96 -1.66 -1.39
N LEU A 90 5.25 -0.55 -1.12
CA LEU A 90 5.86 0.74 -0.82
C LEU A 90 6.57 0.71 0.53
N ALA A 91 5.96 0.17 1.58
CA ALA A 91 6.60 0.07 2.89
C ALA A 91 7.93 -0.69 2.85
N ILE A 92 8.01 -1.77 2.05
CA ILE A 92 9.27 -2.51 1.82
C ILE A 92 10.29 -1.64 1.09
N SER A 93 9.84 -0.85 0.11
CA SER A 93 10.70 0.02 -0.69
C SER A 93 11.23 1.19 0.13
N GLU A 94 10.38 1.80 0.96
CA GLU A 94 10.72 2.82 1.96
C GLU A 94 11.79 2.26 2.92
N PHE A 95 11.58 1.07 3.48
CA PHE A 95 12.57 0.41 4.33
C PHE A 95 13.93 0.22 3.63
N ILE A 96 13.93 -0.28 2.40
CA ILE A 96 15.16 -0.46 1.60
C ILE A 96 15.89 0.87 1.39
N GLN A 97 15.15 1.93 1.08
CA GLN A 97 15.70 3.26 0.83
C GLN A 97 16.24 3.90 2.11
N GLU A 98 15.46 3.92 3.19
CA GLU A 98 15.83 4.51 4.49
C GLU A 98 17.01 3.79 5.14
N ARG A 99 17.16 2.48 4.91
CA ARG A 99 18.29 1.69 5.40
C ARG A 99 19.45 1.60 4.39
N GLU A 100 19.35 2.30 3.26
CA GLU A 100 20.33 2.34 2.18
C GLU A 100 20.80 0.95 1.75
N LEU A 101 19.84 0.05 1.50
CA LEU A 101 20.12 -1.33 1.07
C LEU A 101 20.30 -1.41 -0.43
N ASN A 102 21.39 -2.05 -0.87
CA ASN A 102 21.62 -2.33 -2.28
C ASN A 102 20.91 -3.63 -2.71
N VAL A 103 19.58 -3.61 -2.69
CA VAL A 103 18.72 -4.76 -3.03
C VAL A 103 17.69 -4.36 -4.07
N LYS A 104 17.40 -5.23 -5.04
CA LYS A 104 16.38 -4.99 -6.06
C LYS A 104 15.28 -6.05 -5.98
N LEU A 105 14.07 -5.62 -5.62
CA LEU A 105 12.91 -6.51 -5.47
C LEU A 105 11.96 -6.40 -6.68
N VAL A 106 12.19 -7.21 -7.71
CA VAL A 106 11.41 -7.16 -8.96
C VAL A 106 10.14 -8.00 -8.96
N SER A 107 10.04 -9.01 -8.09
CA SER A 107 8.95 -9.99 -8.09
C SER A 107 8.25 -10.10 -6.73
N HIS A 108 7.05 -10.67 -6.70
CA HIS A 108 6.33 -10.95 -5.45
C HIS A 108 7.09 -11.98 -4.61
N GLN A 109 7.60 -13.03 -5.27
CA GLN A 109 8.45 -14.03 -4.65
C GLN A 109 9.72 -13.41 -4.06
N GLY A 110 10.28 -12.40 -4.73
CA GLY A 110 11.43 -11.66 -4.23
C GLY A 110 11.14 -10.87 -2.98
N LYS A 111 10.02 -10.14 -2.94
CA LYS A 111 9.55 -9.47 -1.72
C LYS A 111 9.37 -10.46 -0.56
N ARG A 112 8.72 -11.60 -0.81
CA ARG A 112 8.53 -12.66 0.21
C ARG A 112 9.87 -13.22 0.70
N ARG A 113 10.79 -13.54 -0.19
CA ARG A 113 12.12 -14.06 0.16
C ARG A 113 12.93 -13.05 0.96
N PHE A 114 12.89 -11.78 0.56
CA PHE A 114 13.53 -10.68 1.27
C PHE A 114 12.99 -10.56 2.70
N LEU A 115 11.67 -10.48 2.87
CA LEU A 115 11.04 -10.38 4.19
C LEU A 115 11.35 -11.58 5.08
N ARG A 116 11.37 -12.79 4.52
CA ARG A 116 11.75 -13.99 5.27
C ARG A 116 13.19 -13.92 5.79
N LYS A 117 14.13 -13.43 4.98
CA LYS A 117 15.52 -13.23 5.43
C LYS A 117 15.65 -12.10 6.44
N LEU A 118 14.78 -11.10 6.34
CA LEU A 118 14.72 -9.99 7.28
C LEU A 118 14.26 -10.48 8.65
N SER A 119 13.09 -11.14 8.72
CA SER A 119 12.54 -11.73 9.93
C SER A 119 11.34 -12.64 9.63
N ASP A 120 11.30 -13.82 10.25
CA ASP A 120 10.13 -14.71 10.20
C ASP A 120 8.87 -14.06 10.81
N HIS A 121 9.04 -13.13 11.75
CA HIS A 121 7.91 -12.40 12.32
C HIS A 121 7.31 -11.42 11.31
N ILE A 122 8.16 -10.69 10.57
CA ILE A 122 7.69 -9.74 9.56
C ILE A 122 7.00 -10.47 8.40
N VAL A 123 7.53 -11.61 7.96
CA VAL A 123 6.95 -12.34 6.82
C VAL A 123 5.67 -13.09 7.18
N ALA A 124 5.33 -13.24 8.47
CA ALA A 124 4.17 -14.01 8.91
C ALA A 124 2.84 -13.43 8.39
N GLU A 125 2.73 -12.11 8.33
CA GLU A 125 1.52 -11.42 7.85
C GLU A 125 1.49 -11.29 6.32
N PHE A 126 2.64 -11.43 5.64
CA PHE A 126 2.77 -11.17 4.21
C PHE A 126 1.78 -11.94 3.30
N PRO A 127 1.42 -13.21 3.58
CA PRO A 127 0.51 -13.97 2.75
C PRO A 127 -0.86 -13.32 2.55
N ILE A 128 -1.40 -12.58 3.53
CA ILE A 128 -2.72 -11.94 3.38
C ILE A 128 -2.70 -10.88 2.27
N PHE A 129 -1.60 -10.15 2.14
CA PHE A 129 -1.45 -9.10 1.13
C PHE A 129 -1.24 -9.69 -0.26
N GLU A 130 -0.62 -10.86 -0.37
CA GLU A 130 -0.54 -11.60 -1.63
C GLU A 130 -1.92 -12.12 -2.06
N ILE A 131 -2.76 -12.54 -1.11
CA ILE A 131 -4.15 -12.90 -1.40
C ILE A 131 -4.93 -11.67 -1.88
N CYS A 132 -4.74 -10.49 -1.27
CA CYS A 132 -5.31 -9.24 -1.77
C CYS A 132 -4.91 -8.97 -3.23
N HIS A 133 -3.61 -9.05 -3.55
CA HIS A 133 -3.16 -8.85 -4.92
C HIS A 133 -3.81 -9.81 -5.91
N ASN A 134 -3.93 -11.09 -5.55
CA ASN A 134 -4.60 -12.08 -6.40
C ASN A 134 -6.10 -11.77 -6.56
N SER A 135 -6.77 -11.36 -5.47
CA SER A 135 -8.19 -11.02 -5.43
C SER A 135 -8.56 -9.84 -6.34
N PHE A 136 -7.62 -8.94 -6.63
CA PHE A 136 -7.85 -7.91 -7.66
C PHE A 136 -8.23 -8.54 -9.00
N TYR A 137 -7.62 -9.67 -9.37
CA TYR A 137 -7.87 -10.39 -10.62
C TYR A 137 -9.01 -11.39 -10.53
N THR A 138 -9.12 -12.11 -9.40
CA THR A 138 -10.06 -13.22 -9.27
C THR A 138 -11.39 -12.83 -8.61
N ASN A 139 -11.39 -11.74 -7.83
CA ASN A 139 -12.53 -11.28 -7.04
C ASN A 139 -13.00 -12.31 -5.99
N ASP A 140 -12.04 -12.99 -5.35
CA ASP A 140 -12.32 -14.10 -4.42
C ASP A 140 -12.44 -13.66 -2.95
N LEU A 141 -11.97 -12.47 -2.58
CA LEU A 141 -12.05 -12.00 -1.19
C LEU A 141 -13.39 -11.35 -0.88
N GLU A 142 -13.97 -11.73 0.25
CA GLU A 142 -15.14 -11.06 0.79
C GLU A 142 -14.75 -9.77 1.51
N ARG A 143 -15.74 -8.92 1.76
CA ARG A 143 -15.54 -7.63 2.44
C ARG A 143 -14.86 -7.81 3.81
N ALA A 144 -15.18 -8.89 4.54
CA ALA A 144 -14.58 -9.18 5.84
C ALA A 144 -13.06 -9.45 5.74
N ASP A 145 -12.62 -10.15 4.69
CA ASP A 145 -11.20 -10.43 4.46
C ASP A 145 -10.43 -9.16 4.11
N VAL A 146 -11.02 -8.29 3.27
CA VAL A 146 -10.42 -6.99 2.94
C VAL A 146 -10.30 -6.11 4.18
N ALA A 147 -11.32 -6.12 5.05
CA ALA A 147 -11.28 -5.39 6.31
C ALA A 147 -10.15 -5.87 7.21
N GLU A 148 -9.88 -7.18 7.25
CA GLU A 148 -8.80 -7.73 8.03
C GLU A 148 -7.43 -7.33 7.48
N ALA A 149 -7.24 -7.39 6.16
CA ALA A 149 -6.02 -6.91 5.52
C ALA A 149 -5.77 -5.42 5.77
N LEU A 150 -6.82 -4.59 5.80
CA LEU A 150 -6.72 -3.17 6.16
C LEU A 150 -6.30 -2.92 7.61
N LYS A 151 -6.65 -3.82 8.55
CA LYS A 151 -6.19 -3.73 9.95
C LYS A 151 -4.73 -4.14 10.11
N LEU A 152 -4.27 -5.11 9.33
CA LEU A 152 -2.90 -5.61 9.39
C LEU A 152 -1.89 -4.68 8.71
N ALA A 153 -2.28 -3.99 7.63
CA ALA A 153 -1.39 -3.10 6.90
C ALA A 153 -0.69 -2.03 7.76
N PRO A 154 -1.35 -1.30 8.69
CA PRO A 154 -0.69 -0.40 9.63
C PRO A 154 0.41 -1.09 10.47
N SER A 155 0.10 -2.25 11.05
CA SER A 155 1.04 -3.01 11.87
C SER A 155 2.26 -3.43 11.08
N PHE A 156 2.07 -3.88 9.83
CA PHE A 156 3.15 -4.24 8.93
C PHE A 156 4.08 -3.06 8.60
N ILE A 157 3.51 -1.88 8.34
CA ILE A 157 4.30 -0.65 8.10
C ILE A 157 5.15 -0.33 9.33
N GLU A 158 4.56 -0.33 10.52
CA GLU A 158 5.26 0.01 11.75
C GLU A 158 6.32 -1.04 12.13
N LEU A 159 6.06 -2.32 11.86
CA LEU A 159 7.05 -3.39 12.01
C LEU A 159 8.30 -3.14 11.16
N LEU A 160 8.14 -2.70 9.90
CA LEU A 160 9.27 -2.37 9.04
C LEU A 160 10.01 -1.10 9.52
N ARG A 161 9.28 -0.04 9.88
CA ARG A 161 9.87 1.23 10.34
C ARG A 161 10.68 1.07 11.63
N SER A 162 10.15 0.30 12.57
CA SER A 162 10.78 0.03 13.86
C SER A 162 11.86 -1.05 13.81
N PHE A 163 12.00 -1.78 12.69
CA PHE A 163 13.00 -2.83 12.58
C PHE A 163 14.42 -2.25 12.62
N GLU A 164 15.16 -2.66 13.66
CA GLU A 164 16.56 -2.32 13.83
C GLU A 164 17.45 -3.23 12.99
N LEU A 165 18.14 -2.64 12.02
CA LEU A 165 19.01 -3.38 11.11
C LEU A 165 20.46 -3.32 11.60
N THR A 166 21.03 -4.48 11.93
CA THR A 166 22.46 -4.60 12.25
C THR A 166 23.31 -4.66 10.99
N ASP A 167 24.57 -4.25 11.06
CA ASP A 167 25.52 -4.33 9.93
C ASP A 167 25.66 -5.76 9.39
N THR A 168 25.66 -6.75 10.29
CA THR A 168 25.73 -8.17 9.91
C THR A 168 24.50 -8.58 9.09
N LYS A 169 23.30 -8.15 9.52
CA LYS A 169 22.05 -8.45 8.80
C LYS A 169 21.98 -7.69 7.47
N LYS A 170 22.42 -6.43 7.43
CA LYS A 170 22.55 -5.65 6.18
C LYS A 170 23.43 -6.40 5.16
N ALA A 171 24.63 -6.80 5.55
CA ALA A 171 25.54 -7.56 4.68
C ALA A 171 24.98 -8.95 4.26
N GLU A 172 24.13 -9.57 5.08
CA GLU A 172 23.42 -10.79 4.70
C GLU A 172 22.36 -10.54 3.63
N LEU A 173 21.57 -9.47 3.78
CA LEU A 173 20.51 -9.11 2.83
C LEU A 173 21.07 -8.72 1.47
N GLU A 174 22.21 -8.02 1.43
CA GLU A 174 22.85 -7.55 0.19
C GLU A 174 23.66 -8.63 -0.54
N ARG A 175 23.99 -9.76 0.12
CA ARG A 175 24.74 -10.87 -0.49
C ARG A 175 24.00 -11.56 -1.65
N ASN A 176 22.68 -11.44 -1.71
CA ASN A 176 21.87 -11.87 -2.85
C ASN A 176 21.00 -10.68 -3.29
N PRO A 177 21.52 -9.76 -4.12
CA PRO A 177 20.78 -8.54 -4.47
C PRO A 177 19.55 -8.81 -5.34
N ASP A 178 19.53 -9.97 -6.01
CA ASP A 178 18.45 -10.43 -6.88
C ASP A 178 17.52 -11.41 -6.14
N TYR A 179 16.50 -10.85 -5.47
CA TYR A 179 15.43 -11.62 -4.84
C TYR A 179 14.27 -11.89 -5.78
#